data_AF-A0A1B8HCR8-F1
#
_entry.id   AF-A0A1B8HCR8-F1
#
_cell.length_a   1.000
_cell.length_b   1.000
_cell.length_c   1.000
_cell.angle_alpha   90.00
_cell.angle_beta   90.00
_cell.angle_gamma   90.00
#
_symmetry.space_group_name_H-M   'P 1'
#
loop_
_entity.id
_entity.type
_entity.pdbx_description
1 polymer ?
#
loop_
_entity_poly.entity_id
_entity_poly.type
_entity_poly.pdbx_seq_one_letter_code
_entity_poly.pdbx_strand_id
1 'polypeptide(L)'
;MFFDTELNYISGQFIHVTLECGRSGYFSIASPERVGQTIELHIADTGKPDSFLSKLQVGDKVSVAGPMGNAWLRLDTYRPIIILAFGSGYSYARSILLTEASNDTNRKVSFYWITQTEKDFYERDMLESLPERFSVNLLHFPKGEGTNKSVINALKNKIKEHPAIANYDVYLVGKRRECLLIRQVICSRFGANVTRVYSDSF
;
A
#
# COMPACT_ATOMS: atom_id res chain seq x y z
N MET A 1 -2.79 -17.90 4.23
CA MET A 1 -4.17 -18.46 4.22
C MET A 1 -4.29 -19.42 3.06
N PHE A 2 -4.96 -20.56 3.22
CA PHE A 2 -5.20 -21.52 2.14
C PHE A 2 -6.65 -21.41 1.67
N PHE A 3 -6.88 -21.48 0.36
CA PHE A 3 -8.22 -21.45 -0.23
C PHE A 3 -8.60 -22.81 -0.79
N ASP A 4 -9.87 -23.18 -0.62
CA ASP A 4 -10.46 -24.37 -1.27
C ASP A 4 -10.59 -24.20 -2.79
N THR A 5 -10.58 -22.94 -3.28
CA THR A 5 -10.61 -22.56 -4.69
C THR A 5 -9.61 -21.44 -4.95
N GLU A 6 -8.95 -21.45 -6.10
CA GLU A 6 -7.96 -20.41 -6.44
C GLU A 6 -8.57 -19.00 -6.40
N LEU A 7 -7.87 -18.07 -5.73
CA LEU A 7 -8.21 -16.66 -5.74
C LEU A 7 -7.38 -15.97 -6.80
N ASN A 8 -8.01 -15.55 -7.90
CA ASN A 8 -7.39 -14.70 -8.90
C ASN A 8 -7.52 -13.24 -8.49
N TYR A 9 -6.41 -12.53 -8.37
CA TYR A 9 -6.36 -11.12 -7.98
C TYR A 9 -5.18 -10.42 -8.64
N ILE A 10 -5.27 -9.10 -8.76
CA ILE A 10 -4.19 -8.26 -9.29
C ILE A 10 -3.61 -7.37 -8.20
N SER A 11 -2.34 -6.99 -8.34
CA SER A 11 -1.63 -6.21 -7.32
C SER A 11 -2.29 -4.87 -7.04
N GLY A 12 -2.54 -4.62 -5.75
CA GLY A 12 -3.28 -3.46 -5.26
C GLY A 12 -4.74 -3.75 -4.91
N GLN A 13 -5.23 -4.98 -5.11
CA GLN A 13 -6.55 -5.39 -4.61
C GLN A 13 -6.53 -5.79 -3.13
N PHE A 14 -7.72 -5.83 -2.54
CA PHE A 14 -7.95 -6.25 -1.16
C PHE A 14 -9.07 -7.28 -1.09
N ILE A 15 -9.20 -7.90 0.08
CA ILE A 15 -10.25 -8.87 0.38
C ILE A 15 -10.94 -8.53 1.69
N HIS A 16 -12.15 -9.05 1.86
CA HIS A 16 -12.85 -9.09 3.14
C HIS A 16 -12.67 -10.48 3.76
N VAL A 17 -12.16 -10.52 5.00
CA VAL A 17 -11.95 -11.77 5.75
C VAL A 17 -12.89 -11.78 6.94
N THR A 18 -13.62 -12.88 7.13
CA THR A 18 -14.51 -13.11 8.27
C THR A 18 -14.11 -14.39 9.01
N LEU A 19 -13.86 -14.25 10.31
CA LEU A 19 -13.61 -15.36 11.24
C LEU A 19 -14.92 -16.01 11.67
N GLU A 20 -14.88 -17.26 12.15
CA GLU A 20 -16.06 -17.98 12.65
C GLU A 20 -16.75 -17.26 13.83
N CYS A 21 -15.98 -16.55 14.67
CA CYS A 21 -16.52 -15.73 15.75
C CYS A 21 -17.25 -14.45 15.27
N GLY A 22 -17.38 -14.24 13.96
CA GLY A 22 -18.05 -13.08 13.34
C GLY A 22 -17.18 -11.83 13.23
N ARG A 23 -15.96 -11.84 13.75
CA ARG A 23 -15.00 -10.74 13.53
C ARG A 23 -14.57 -10.72 12.08
N SER A 24 -14.52 -9.54 11.48
CA SER A 24 -14.12 -9.40 10.09
C SER A 24 -13.34 -8.11 9.85
N GLY A 25 -12.65 -8.05 8.71
CA GLY A 25 -11.85 -6.91 8.32
C GLY A 25 -11.53 -6.91 6.83
N TYR A 26 -11.23 -5.72 6.30
CA TYR A 26 -10.75 -5.55 4.94
C TYR A 26 -9.23 -5.45 4.97
N PHE A 27 -8.56 -6.26 4.15
CA PHE A 27 -7.09 -6.34 4.13
C PHE A 27 -6.58 -6.36 2.70
N SER A 28 -5.68 -5.43 2.38
CA SER A 28 -4.96 -5.44 1.11
C SER A 28 -4.06 -6.66 1.03
N ILE A 29 -4.07 -7.32 -0.14
CA ILE A 29 -3.21 -8.47 -0.39
C ILE A 29 -1.76 -7.97 -0.51
N ALA A 30 -0.84 -8.60 0.22
CA ALA A 30 0.58 -8.23 0.30
C ALA A 30 1.47 -9.00 -0.67
N SER A 31 1.03 -10.18 -1.09
CA SER A 31 1.71 -10.97 -2.10
C SER A 31 1.50 -10.36 -3.50
N PRO A 32 2.48 -10.50 -4.42
CA PRO A 32 2.30 -10.11 -5.81
C PRO A 32 1.19 -10.93 -6.47
N GLU A 33 0.68 -10.44 -7.61
CA GLU A 33 -0.28 -11.18 -8.44
C GLU A 33 0.29 -12.58 -8.75
N ARG A 34 -0.47 -13.61 -8.35
CA ARG A 34 -0.14 -15.00 -8.66
C ARG A 34 -1.41 -15.82 -8.76
N VAL A 35 -1.34 -16.85 -9.60
CA VAL A 35 -2.31 -17.96 -9.55
C VAL A 35 -1.87 -18.90 -8.43
N GLY A 36 -2.76 -19.14 -7.47
CA GLY A 36 -2.47 -20.10 -6.41
C GLY A 36 -3.46 -20.06 -5.25
N GLN A 37 -3.22 -20.96 -4.30
CA GLN A 37 -4.10 -21.17 -3.15
C GLN A 37 -3.67 -20.39 -1.91
N THR A 38 -2.66 -19.54 -2.01
CA THR A 38 -2.20 -18.75 -0.87
C THR A 38 -2.10 -17.27 -1.18
N ILE A 39 -2.41 -16.46 -0.17
CA ILE A 39 -2.11 -15.03 -0.14
C ILE A 39 -1.41 -14.67 1.17
N GLU A 40 -0.73 -13.55 1.14
CA GLU A 40 -0.11 -12.90 2.29
C GLU A 40 -0.88 -11.62 2.64
N LEU A 41 -1.07 -11.37 3.94
CA LEU A 41 -1.74 -10.18 4.47
C LEU A 41 -0.88 -9.60 5.59
N HIS A 42 -0.67 -8.29 5.59
CA HIS A 42 0.02 -7.61 6.70
C HIS A 42 -1.03 -6.88 7.55
N ILE A 43 -1.33 -7.46 8.71
CA ILE A 43 -2.38 -6.98 9.62
C ILE A 43 -1.73 -6.26 10.79
N ALA A 44 -2.02 -4.97 10.94
CA ALA A 44 -1.54 -4.22 12.09
C ALA A 44 -2.20 -4.70 13.39
N ASP A 45 -1.38 -4.92 14.41
CA ASP A 45 -1.88 -5.16 15.75
C ASP A 45 -2.42 -3.86 16.36
N THR A 46 -3.67 -3.90 16.82
CA THR A 46 -4.30 -2.77 17.51
C THR A 46 -4.10 -2.81 19.02
N GLY A 47 -3.54 -3.89 19.56
CA GLY A 47 -3.39 -4.14 21.00
C GLY A 47 -4.71 -4.37 21.73
N LYS A 48 -5.84 -4.47 21.01
CA LYS A 48 -7.17 -4.65 21.61
C LYS A 48 -7.46 -6.14 21.79
N PRO A 49 -7.90 -6.58 22.98
CA PRO A 49 -8.21 -8.00 23.26
C PRO A 49 -9.22 -8.63 22.28
N ASP A 50 -10.14 -7.83 21.74
CA ASP A 50 -11.17 -8.28 20.80
C ASP A 50 -10.94 -7.85 19.34
N SER A 51 -9.70 -7.54 18.98
CA SER A 51 -9.31 -7.24 17.60
C SER A 51 -9.42 -8.46 16.68
N PHE A 52 -9.38 -8.24 15.37
CA PHE A 52 -9.31 -9.32 14.40
C PHE A 52 -8.08 -10.23 14.64
N LEU A 53 -6.90 -9.62 14.79
CA LEU A 53 -5.65 -10.35 14.96
C LEU A 53 -5.63 -11.16 16.26
N SER A 54 -6.17 -10.63 17.36
CA SER A 54 -6.21 -11.33 18.64
C SER A 54 -7.19 -12.51 18.68
N LYS A 55 -8.10 -12.62 17.70
CA LYS A 55 -9.03 -13.75 17.55
C LYS A 55 -8.62 -14.73 16.45
N LEU A 56 -7.57 -14.43 15.69
CA LEU A 56 -7.08 -15.28 14.61
C LEU A 56 -5.98 -16.21 15.14
N GLN A 57 -6.11 -17.50 14.90
CA GLN A 57 -5.14 -18.54 15.27
C GLN A 57 -4.69 -19.35 14.06
N VAL A 58 -3.51 -19.97 14.19
CA VAL A 58 -3.01 -20.89 13.17
C VAL A 58 -3.93 -22.11 13.10
N GLY A 59 -4.41 -22.42 11.90
CA GLY A 59 -5.34 -23.52 11.67
C GLY A 59 -6.81 -23.09 11.57
N ASP A 60 -7.12 -21.84 11.91
CA ASP A 60 -8.48 -21.30 11.76
C ASP A 60 -8.93 -21.36 10.30
N LYS A 61 -10.17 -21.80 10.10
CA LYS A 61 -10.89 -21.59 8.86
C LYS A 61 -11.48 -20.18 8.87
N VAL A 62 -11.41 -19.52 7.73
CA VAL A 62 -12.02 -18.21 7.56
C VAL A 62 -12.80 -18.16 6.26
N SER A 63 -13.79 -17.27 6.21
CA SER A 63 -14.48 -16.92 4.98
C SER A 63 -13.78 -15.74 4.33
N VAL A 64 -13.56 -15.80 3.02
CA VAL A 64 -12.95 -14.73 2.23
C VAL A 64 -13.88 -14.32 1.10
N ALA A 65 -14.12 -13.01 0.97
CA ALA A 65 -14.80 -12.42 -0.16
C ALA A 65 -13.84 -11.48 -0.92
N GLY A 66 -13.77 -11.66 -2.24
CA GLY A 66 -12.96 -10.84 -3.13
C GLY A 66 -12.49 -11.58 -4.38
N PRO A 67 -11.54 -11.00 -5.13
CA PRO A 67 -10.87 -9.74 -4.83
C PRO A 67 -11.77 -8.50 -4.99
N MET A 68 -11.36 -7.40 -4.38
CA MET A 68 -12.05 -6.10 -4.40
C MET A 68 -11.06 -4.97 -4.65
N GLY A 69 -11.56 -3.80 -5.05
CA GLY A 69 -10.76 -2.58 -5.23
C GLY A 69 -10.37 -2.30 -6.68
N ASN A 70 -10.26 -1.01 -6.99
CA ASN A 70 -10.00 -0.50 -8.34
C ASN A 70 -8.64 0.22 -8.45
N ALA A 71 -7.96 0.43 -7.32
CA ALA A 71 -6.64 1.06 -7.24
C ALA A 71 -5.49 0.07 -7.49
N TRP A 72 -5.63 -0.84 -8.45
CA TRP A 72 -4.60 -1.82 -8.82
C TRP A 72 -3.49 -1.24 -9.72
N LEU A 73 -2.34 -1.92 -9.80
CA LEU A 73 -1.20 -1.49 -10.62
C LEU A 73 -1.54 -1.51 -12.12
N ARG A 74 -1.43 -0.36 -12.80
CA ARG A 74 -1.59 -0.27 -14.26
C ARG A 74 -0.34 -0.80 -14.97
N LEU A 75 -0.46 -1.96 -15.63
CA LEU A 75 0.62 -2.63 -16.37
C LEU A 75 0.65 -2.29 -17.86
N ASP A 76 -0.42 -1.70 -18.39
CA ASP A 76 -0.56 -1.28 -19.79
C ASP A 76 0.25 -0.01 -20.15
N THR A 77 1.06 0.49 -19.21
CA THR A 77 1.78 1.75 -19.36
C THR A 77 3.15 1.69 -18.67
N TYR A 78 4.13 2.39 -19.24
CA TYR A 78 5.49 2.50 -18.67
C TYR A 78 5.72 3.81 -17.90
N ARG A 79 4.64 4.52 -17.54
CA ARG A 79 4.74 5.80 -16.83
C ARG A 79 5.41 5.57 -15.46
N PRO A 80 6.32 6.45 -15.02
CA PRO A 80 6.91 6.32 -13.69
C PRO A 80 5.81 6.34 -12.61
N ILE A 81 6.00 5.60 -11.52
CA ILE A 81 5.00 5.50 -10.45
C ILE A 81 5.51 6.05 -9.14
N ILE A 82 4.60 6.67 -8.39
CA ILE A 82 4.81 7.05 -7.00
C ILE A 82 3.83 6.26 -6.14
N ILE A 83 4.34 5.58 -5.10
CA ILE A 83 3.52 4.85 -4.14
C ILE A 83 3.73 5.50 -2.76
N LEU A 84 2.65 5.96 -2.14
CA LEU A 84 2.65 6.59 -0.82
C LEU A 84 1.83 5.73 0.13
N ALA A 85 2.51 5.06 1.05
CA ALA A 85 1.92 4.13 2.01
C ALA A 85 2.03 4.66 3.44
N PHE A 86 0.89 4.80 4.12
CA PHE A 86 0.83 5.17 5.53
C PHE A 86 0.61 3.92 6.40
N GLY A 87 1.50 3.69 7.37
CA GLY A 87 1.41 2.59 8.34
C GLY A 87 1.24 1.23 7.67
N SER A 88 0.16 0.52 8.01
CA SER A 88 -0.19 -0.80 7.45
C SER A 88 -0.57 -0.77 5.97
N GLY A 89 -0.70 0.41 5.35
CA GLY A 89 -0.80 0.56 3.90
C GLY A 89 0.37 -0.07 3.15
N TYR A 90 1.46 -0.42 3.84
CA TYR A 90 2.53 -1.23 3.29
C TYR A 90 2.07 -2.55 2.65
N SER A 91 1.04 -3.21 3.20
CA SER A 91 0.50 -4.46 2.63
C SER A 91 0.19 -4.28 1.14
N TYR A 92 -0.60 -3.25 0.81
CA TYR A 92 -0.90 -2.87 -0.57
C TYR A 92 0.36 -2.52 -1.38
N ALA A 93 1.24 -1.70 -0.80
CA ALA A 93 2.43 -1.24 -1.52
C ALA A 93 3.38 -2.38 -1.86
N ARG A 94 3.57 -3.32 -0.93
CA ARG A 94 4.40 -4.52 -1.12
C ARG A 94 3.96 -5.33 -2.32
N SER A 95 2.66 -5.58 -2.47
CA SER A 95 2.14 -6.31 -3.63
C SER A 95 2.51 -5.61 -4.94
N ILE A 96 2.35 -4.29 -5.01
CA ILE A 96 2.71 -3.50 -6.19
C ILE A 96 4.23 -3.51 -6.43
N LEU A 97 5.03 -3.33 -5.38
CA LEU A 97 6.49 -3.30 -5.46
C LEU A 97 7.05 -4.61 -5.99
N LEU A 98 6.61 -5.74 -5.44
CA LEU A 98 7.07 -7.07 -5.85
C LEU A 98 6.63 -7.41 -7.27
N THR A 99 5.38 -7.10 -7.63
CA THR A 99 4.90 -7.31 -9.01
C THR A 99 5.70 -6.48 -10.01
N GLU A 100 5.87 -5.18 -9.74
CA GLU A 100 6.67 -4.34 -10.63
C GLU A 100 8.13 -4.79 -10.66
N ALA A 101 8.72 -5.26 -9.54
CA ALA A 101 10.10 -5.74 -9.49
C ALA A 101 10.31 -7.04 -10.30
N SER A 102 9.28 -7.89 -10.38
CA SER A 102 9.31 -9.12 -11.19
C SER A 102 9.16 -8.88 -12.68
N ASN A 103 8.65 -7.71 -13.09
CA ASN A 103 8.51 -7.36 -14.49
C ASN A 103 9.84 -6.85 -15.07
N ASP A 104 10.16 -7.30 -16.28
CA ASP A 104 11.30 -6.80 -17.05
C ASP A 104 10.97 -5.44 -17.69
N THR A 105 10.98 -4.39 -16.87
CA THR A 105 10.73 -3.02 -17.29
C THR A 105 11.77 -2.06 -16.76
N ASN A 106 11.93 -0.92 -17.44
CA ASN A 106 12.72 0.22 -16.98
C ASN A 106 11.85 1.27 -16.24
N ARG A 107 10.65 0.88 -15.78
CA ARG A 107 9.72 1.79 -15.11
C ARG A 107 10.32 2.25 -13.78
N LYS A 108 10.49 3.57 -13.63
CA LYS A 108 10.97 4.16 -12.37
C LYS A 108 9.88 4.06 -11.31
N VAL A 109 10.26 3.63 -10.12
CA VAL A 109 9.36 3.49 -8.97
C VAL A 109 9.87 4.37 -7.84
N SER A 110 9.01 5.21 -7.28
CA SER A 110 9.33 6.02 -6.11
C SER A 110 8.39 5.65 -4.98
N PHE A 111 8.92 4.97 -3.97
CA PHE A 111 8.16 4.47 -2.85
C PHE A 111 8.42 5.30 -1.60
N TYR A 112 7.34 5.70 -0.94
CA TYR A 112 7.35 6.41 0.32
C TYR A 112 6.57 5.62 1.35
N TRP A 113 7.27 5.14 2.39
CA TRP A 113 6.63 4.51 3.54
C TRP A 113 6.66 5.45 4.73
N ILE A 114 5.47 5.84 5.20
CA ILE A 114 5.29 6.79 6.29
C ILE A 114 4.79 6.05 7.53
N THR A 115 5.56 6.05 8.62
CA THR A 115 5.22 5.36 9.86
C THR A 115 5.42 6.22 11.11
N GLN A 116 4.88 5.75 12.24
CA GLN A 116 5.01 6.45 13.53
C GLN A 116 6.22 5.99 14.33
N THR A 117 6.71 4.78 14.09
CA THR A 117 7.89 4.23 14.74
C THR A 117 8.84 3.68 13.68
N GLU A 118 10.16 3.79 13.91
CA GLU A 118 11.13 3.21 12.97
C GLU A 118 11.03 1.68 12.91
N LYS A 119 10.57 1.05 14.00
CA LYS A 119 10.31 -0.39 14.08
C LYS A 119 9.19 -0.85 13.14
N ASP A 120 8.32 0.06 12.70
CA ASP A 120 7.27 -0.25 11.73
C ASP A 120 7.84 -0.53 10.33
N PHE A 121 9.10 -0.20 10.05
CA PHE A 121 9.78 -0.56 8.80
C PHE A 121 10.29 -2.00 8.83
N TYR A 122 9.38 -2.95 9.06
CA TYR A 122 9.70 -4.35 9.38
C TYR A 122 10.25 -5.18 8.20
N GLU A 123 10.09 -4.72 6.95
CA GLU A 123 10.63 -5.39 5.75
C GLU A 123 11.72 -4.56 5.06
N ARG A 124 12.59 -3.90 5.85
CA ARG A 124 13.69 -3.09 5.32
C ARG A 124 14.59 -3.88 4.37
N ASP A 125 14.99 -5.09 4.76
CA ASP A 125 15.91 -5.92 3.95
C ASP A 125 15.31 -6.25 2.58
N MET A 126 14.01 -6.51 2.50
CA MET A 126 13.33 -6.72 1.22
C MET A 126 13.34 -5.44 0.37
N LEU A 127 13.10 -4.29 0.99
CA LEU A 127 13.12 -3.01 0.29
C LEU A 127 14.53 -2.65 -0.23
N GLU A 128 15.58 -3.01 0.50
CA GLU A 128 16.97 -2.84 0.09
C GLU A 128 17.37 -3.81 -1.03
N SER A 129 16.66 -4.94 -1.18
CA SER A 129 16.85 -5.90 -2.27
C SER A 129 16.18 -5.50 -3.59
N LEU A 130 15.39 -4.43 -3.60
CA LEU A 130 14.70 -3.96 -4.80
C LEU A 130 15.68 -3.44 -5.88
N PRO A 131 15.35 -3.57 -7.18
CA PRO A 131 16.19 -3.08 -8.27
C PRO A 131 16.53 -1.58 -8.16
N GLU A 132 17.66 -1.15 -8.73
CA GLU A 132 18.14 0.25 -8.65
C GLU A 132 17.14 1.31 -9.17
N ARG A 133 16.22 0.92 -10.05
CA ARG A 133 15.14 1.79 -10.54
C ARG A 133 14.06 2.11 -9.49
N PHE A 134 14.14 1.52 -8.30
CA PHE A 134 13.28 1.79 -7.15
C PHE A 134 13.98 2.76 -6.19
N SER A 135 13.39 3.94 -6.02
CA SER A 135 13.78 4.87 -4.96
C SER A 135 12.91 4.64 -3.73
N VAL A 136 13.48 4.04 -2.69
CA VAL A 136 12.80 3.79 -1.41
C VAL A 136 13.06 4.94 -0.44
N ASN A 137 11.99 5.51 0.11
CA ASN A 137 12.02 6.63 1.02
C ASN A 137 11.24 6.27 2.29
N LEU A 138 11.95 5.98 3.38
CA LEU A 138 11.35 5.66 4.68
C LEU A 138 11.25 6.94 5.52
N LEU A 139 10.03 7.32 5.89
CA LEU A 139 9.74 8.58 6.58
C LEU A 139 9.07 8.31 7.93
N HIS A 140 9.79 8.62 8.99
CA HIS A 140 9.31 8.45 10.37
C HIS A 140 8.74 9.77 10.92
N PHE A 141 7.52 9.74 11.47
CA PHE A 141 6.91 10.89 12.15
C PHE A 141 6.28 10.47 13.49
N PRO A 142 6.91 10.82 14.62
CA PRO A 142 6.38 10.50 15.94
C PRO A 142 4.97 11.03 16.16
N LYS A 143 4.17 10.26 16.90
CA LYS A 143 2.82 10.66 17.32
C LYS A 143 2.90 11.91 18.20
N GLY A 144 2.21 12.99 17.81
CA GLY A 144 2.20 14.28 18.51
C GLY A 144 3.09 15.34 17.89
N GLU A 145 4.13 14.95 17.15
CA GLU A 145 5.00 15.86 16.37
C GLU A 145 4.60 15.86 14.88
N GLY A 146 3.99 14.76 14.43
CA GLY A 146 3.35 14.59 13.13
C GLY A 146 1.92 15.16 13.08
N THR A 147 1.73 16.48 13.06
CA THR A 147 0.45 16.97 12.49
C THR A 147 0.43 16.58 11.02
N ASN A 148 -0.75 16.34 10.42
CA ASN A 148 -0.86 16.09 8.97
C ASN A 148 -0.04 17.11 8.14
N LYS A 149 0.15 18.33 8.67
CA LYS A 149 0.92 19.41 8.05
C LYS A 149 2.43 19.12 7.94
N SER A 150 3.08 18.53 8.94
CA SER A 150 4.51 18.23 8.89
C SER A 150 4.80 17.08 7.92
N VAL A 151 3.99 16.02 7.97
CA VAL A 151 4.02 14.91 7.01
C VAL A 151 3.83 15.42 5.58
N ILE A 152 2.81 16.26 5.36
CA ILE A 152 2.57 16.91 4.05
C ILE A 152 3.76 17.76 3.62
N ASN A 153 4.39 18.52 4.52
CA ASN A 153 5.52 19.38 4.15
C ASN A 153 6.78 18.59 3.78
N ALA A 154 7.09 17.52 4.52
CA ALA A 154 8.17 16.62 4.15
C ALA A 154 7.91 15.96 2.79
N LEU A 155 6.69 15.45 2.59
CA LEU A 155 6.27 14.87 1.32
C LEU A 155 6.34 15.90 0.19
N LYS A 156 5.95 17.17 0.41
CA LYS A 156 6.10 18.23 -0.61
C LYS A 156 7.54 18.40 -1.08
N ASN A 157 8.51 18.41 -0.15
CA ASN A 157 9.91 18.58 -0.53
C ASN A 157 10.40 17.40 -1.37
N LYS A 158 9.98 16.18 -1.03
CA LYS A 158 10.26 14.98 -1.82
C LYS A 158 9.53 14.95 -3.16
N ILE A 159 8.27 15.37 -3.20
CA ILE A 159 7.45 15.41 -4.42
C ILE A 159 8.03 16.41 -5.43
N LYS A 160 8.66 17.49 -4.98
CA LYS A 160 9.39 18.44 -5.86
C LYS A 160 10.56 17.79 -6.61
N GLU A 161 11.09 16.67 -6.12
CA GLU A 161 12.15 15.91 -6.80
C GLU A 161 11.63 15.17 -8.05
N HIS A 162 10.30 15.13 -8.27
CA HIS A 162 9.65 14.52 -9.44
C HIS A 162 9.19 15.60 -10.44
N PRO A 163 10.06 16.04 -11.37
CA PRO A 163 9.64 16.98 -12.41
C PRO A 163 8.53 16.35 -13.26
N ALA A 164 7.50 17.14 -13.57
CA ALA A 164 6.34 16.71 -14.36
C ALA A 164 5.56 15.51 -13.77
N ILE A 165 5.21 15.56 -12.47
CA ILE A 165 4.33 14.58 -11.82
C ILE A 165 2.99 14.34 -12.54
N ALA A 166 2.55 15.25 -13.42
CA ALA A 166 1.44 15.05 -14.35
C ALA A 166 1.56 13.76 -15.21
N ASN A 167 2.79 13.31 -15.45
CA ASN A 167 3.10 12.12 -16.24
C ASN A 167 3.22 10.84 -15.41
N TYR A 168 3.03 10.91 -14.09
CA TYR A 168 3.15 9.78 -13.18
C TYR A 168 1.78 9.15 -12.92
N ASP A 169 1.79 7.86 -12.63
CA ASP A 169 0.70 7.21 -11.91
C ASP A 169 1.02 7.27 -10.40
N VAL A 170 0.06 7.72 -9.59
CA VAL A 170 0.26 7.90 -8.14
C VAL A 170 -0.71 7.02 -7.38
N TYR A 171 -0.17 6.16 -6.51
CA TYR A 171 -0.95 5.25 -5.67
C TYR A 171 -0.89 5.73 -4.22
N LEU A 172 -2.04 5.99 -3.61
CA LEU A 172 -2.17 6.46 -2.23
C LEU A 172 -2.88 5.39 -1.40
N VAL A 173 -2.24 4.93 -0.32
CA VAL A 173 -2.85 3.98 0.61
C VAL A 173 -2.61 4.40 2.06
N GLY A 174 -3.69 4.38 2.84
CA GLY A 174 -3.71 4.91 4.20
C GLY A 174 -5.10 5.34 4.59
N LYS A 175 -5.21 6.10 5.69
CA LYS A 175 -6.52 6.60 6.13
C LYS A 175 -7.07 7.58 5.09
N ARG A 176 -8.39 7.55 4.90
CA ARG A 176 -9.11 8.45 3.97
C ARG A 176 -8.68 9.91 4.08
N ARG A 177 -8.57 10.42 5.31
CA ARG A 177 -8.14 11.81 5.57
C ARG A 177 -6.75 12.11 5.01
N GLU A 178 -5.79 11.20 5.17
CA GLU A 178 -4.41 11.35 4.68
C GLU A 178 -4.41 11.32 3.15
N CYS A 179 -5.06 10.32 2.55
CA CYS A 179 -5.13 10.15 1.09
C CYS A 179 -5.78 11.37 0.41
N LEU A 180 -6.90 11.88 0.95
CA LEU A 180 -7.59 13.07 0.41
C LEU A 180 -6.71 14.33 0.49
N LEU A 181 -6.04 14.55 1.62
CA LEU A 181 -5.16 15.70 1.79
C LEU A 181 -3.97 15.66 0.82
N ILE A 182 -3.33 14.49 0.67
CA ILE A 182 -2.21 14.31 -0.26
C ILE A 182 -2.67 14.49 -1.70
N ARG A 183 -3.78 13.85 -2.11
CA ARG A 183 -4.38 14.01 -3.43
C ARG A 183 -4.62 15.49 -3.76
N GLN A 184 -5.23 16.24 -2.84
CA GLN A 184 -5.45 17.68 -3.01
C GLN A 184 -4.13 18.43 -3.24
N VAL A 185 -3.11 18.16 -2.42
CA VAL A 185 -1.81 18.83 -2.52
C VAL A 185 -1.12 18.51 -3.85
N ILE A 186 -1.03 17.24 -4.26
CA ILE A 186 -0.32 16.85 -5.49
C ILE A 186 -1.03 17.32 -6.76
N CYS A 187 -2.37 17.28 -6.78
CA CYS A 187 -3.13 17.75 -7.93
C CYS A 187 -3.09 19.28 -8.03
N SER A 188 -3.46 19.99 -6.96
CA SER A 188 -3.62 21.45 -7.03
C SER A 188 -2.30 22.23 -7.02
N ARG A 189 -1.22 21.69 -6.44
CA ARG A 189 0.05 22.43 -6.31
C ARG A 189 1.18 21.92 -7.19
N PHE A 190 1.16 20.64 -7.55
CA PHE A 190 2.23 20.03 -8.34
C PHE A 190 1.76 19.56 -9.72
N GLY A 191 0.45 19.63 -10.01
CA GLY A 191 -0.09 19.29 -11.32
C GLY A 191 -0.20 17.80 -11.59
N ALA A 192 -0.24 16.96 -10.56
CA ALA A 192 -0.51 15.53 -10.75
C ALA A 192 -1.86 15.34 -11.46
N ASN A 193 -1.92 14.41 -12.41
CA ASN A 193 -3.15 14.15 -13.14
C ASN A 193 -4.16 13.47 -12.21
N VAL A 194 -5.28 14.15 -11.95
CA VAL A 194 -6.33 13.70 -11.03
C VAL A 194 -6.92 12.34 -11.39
N THR A 195 -6.94 11.96 -12.68
CA THR A 195 -7.44 10.66 -13.15
C THR A 195 -6.40 9.54 -13.03
N ARG A 196 -5.16 9.88 -12.64
CA ARG A 196 -4.04 8.96 -12.42
C ARG A 196 -3.56 8.96 -10.97
N VAL A 197 -4.40 9.46 -10.06
CA VAL A 197 -4.23 9.28 -8.62
C VAL A 197 -5.21 8.20 -8.16
N TYR A 198 -4.68 7.06 -7.75
CA TYR A 198 -5.45 5.87 -7.39
C TYR A 198 -5.46 5.67 -5.87
N SER A 199 -6.63 5.36 -5.32
CA SER A 199 -6.82 4.95 -3.92
C SER A 199 -8.22 4.36 -3.77
N ASP A 200 -8.37 3.28 -3.01
CA ASP A 200 -9.69 2.79 -2.59
C ASP A 200 -10.23 3.57 -1.37
N SER A 201 -9.48 4.55 -0.87
CA SER A 201 -9.86 5.34 0.32
C SER A 201 -10.75 6.55 0.02
N PHE A 202 -10.93 7.00 -1.24
CA PHE A 202 -11.74 8.18 -1.59
C PHE A 202 -12.98 7.87 -2.42
#